data_AF-A0A968SXD2-F1
#
_entry.id   AF-A0A968SXD2-F1
#
_cell.length_a   1.000
_cell.length_b   1.000
_cell.length_c   1.000
_cell.angle_alpha   90.00
_cell.angle_beta   90.00
_cell.angle_gamma   90.00
#
_symmetry.space_group_name_H-M   'P 1'
#
loop_
_entity.id
_entity.type
_entity.pdbx_description
1 polymer ?
#
loop_
_entity_poly.entity_id
_entity_poly.type
_entity_poly.pdbx_seq_one_letter_code
_entity_poly.pdbx_strand_id
1 'polypeptide(L)'
;MRGHLYAIDSDVFVRRSAVVLGSITAIGGSFHVEDGAVLPATVELRGTELYGPDGRRIDAGTLRLAAGSTTVHLRPVGTSTLSLTLTRAVLPFSRFTPGAERSVADLEAWAPGLGMDAVPVEATRDELVIGGLIRLRVVSDRVLGTLQHGFRGARGKAMLTVLRLDSVESAEELWSRIEATKLEGANRVSIKSGLGDGNHWFVRSRGRATMIWQRGPWVLAVETQLAESSATLVQQLQFNRQVLASLERRLPKYRESELK
;
A
#
# COMPACT_ATOMS: atom_id res chain seq x y z
N MET A 1 -2.08 16.71 10.54
CA MET A 1 -1.85 15.38 9.95
C MET A 1 -0.40 15.29 9.48
N ARG A 2 0.34 14.27 9.94
CA ARG A 2 1.75 14.01 9.55
C ARG A 2 1.90 12.93 8.46
N GLY A 3 0.81 12.29 8.03
CA GLY A 3 0.81 11.34 6.93
C GLY A 3 0.33 11.96 5.61
N HIS A 4 0.50 11.21 4.52
CA HIS A 4 -0.04 11.56 3.20
C HIS A 4 -1.57 11.57 3.23
N LEU A 5 -2.26 12.57 2.68
CA LEU A 5 -3.72 12.55 2.53
C LEU A 5 -4.08 11.97 1.16
N TYR A 6 -4.94 10.96 1.12
CA TYR A 6 -5.44 10.39 -0.13
C TYR A 6 -6.96 10.44 -0.19
N ALA A 7 -7.52 10.95 -1.29
CA ALA A 7 -8.96 11.01 -1.54
C ALA A 7 -9.31 10.49 -2.95
N ILE A 8 -10.41 9.75 -3.07
CA ILE A 8 -10.85 9.15 -4.34
C ILE A 8 -12.35 9.34 -4.47
N ASP A 9 -12.79 9.95 -5.57
CA ASP A 9 -14.21 10.20 -5.83
C ASP A 9 -14.93 10.76 -4.58
N SER A 10 -14.24 11.66 -3.88
CA SER A 10 -14.63 12.17 -2.57
C SER A 10 -14.50 13.68 -2.55
N ASP A 11 -15.36 14.32 -1.77
CA ASP A 11 -15.27 15.75 -1.50
C ASP A 11 -14.39 15.97 -0.26
N VAL A 12 -13.25 16.60 -0.47
CA VAL A 12 -12.29 16.93 0.58
C VAL A 12 -12.47 18.39 0.97
N PHE A 13 -12.74 18.65 2.25
CA PHE A 13 -12.84 20.01 2.79
C PHE A 13 -11.69 20.26 3.76
N VAL A 14 -10.69 21.01 3.31
CA VAL A 14 -9.59 21.47 4.15
C VAL A 14 -10.00 22.77 4.82
N ARG A 15 -10.43 22.65 6.08
CA ARG A 15 -10.89 23.78 6.89
C ARG A 15 -9.74 24.66 7.36
N ARG A 16 -10.04 25.91 7.76
CA ARG A 16 -9.07 26.88 8.27
C ARG A 16 -8.16 26.35 9.39
N SER A 17 -8.65 25.46 10.24
CA SER A 17 -7.88 24.89 11.37
C SER A 17 -7.01 23.68 10.98
N ALA A 18 -7.08 23.22 9.72
CA ALA A 18 -6.36 22.03 9.28
C ALA A 18 -4.89 22.34 9.03
N VAL A 19 -4.02 21.49 9.60
CA VAL A 19 -2.58 21.48 9.33
C VAL A 19 -2.23 20.13 8.72
N VAL A 20 -1.93 20.10 7.43
CA VAL A 20 -1.52 18.91 6.68
C VAL A 20 -0.06 19.11 6.27
N LEU A 21 0.82 18.27 6.83
CA LEU A 21 2.27 18.37 6.60
C LEU A 21 2.76 17.31 5.61
N GLY A 22 2.04 16.20 5.48
CA GLY A 22 2.31 15.19 4.46
C GLY A 22 1.71 15.60 3.11
N SER A 23 2.22 15.00 2.03
CA SER A 23 1.72 15.23 0.67
C SER A 23 0.23 14.88 0.53
N ILE A 24 -0.44 15.46 -0.47
CA ILE A 24 -1.87 15.23 -0.74
C ILE A 24 -2.01 14.69 -2.16
N THR A 25 -2.81 13.63 -2.31
CA THR A 25 -3.28 13.15 -3.61
C THR A 25 -4.79 13.02 -3.59
N ALA A 26 -5.49 13.77 -4.44
CA ALA A 26 -6.91 13.57 -4.70
C ALA A 26 -7.12 13.11 -6.14
N ILE A 27 -8.02 12.16 -6.35
CA ILE A 27 -8.37 11.65 -7.68
C ILE A 27 -9.88 11.60 -7.84
N GLY A 28 -10.44 12.37 -8.77
CA GLY A 28 -11.88 12.58 -8.86
C GLY A 28 -12.43 13.41 -7.70
N GLY A 29 -13.75 13.66 -7.70
CA GLY A 29 -14.43 14.46 -6.67
C GLY A 29 -14.02 15.93 -6.65
N SER A 30 -14.19 16.58 -5.49
CA SER A 30 -13.85 17.98 -5.29
C SER A 30 -12.89 18.19 -4.11
N PHE A 31 -12.03 19.21 -4.21
CA PHE A 31 -11.07 19.59 -3.18
C PHE A 31 -11.26 21.07 -2.84
N HIS A 32 -11.79 21.34 -1.66
CA HIS A 32 -12.11 22.68 -1.16
C HIS A 32 -11.09 23.09 -0.11
N VAL A 33 -10.53 24.29 -0.25
CA VAL A 33 -9.56 24.84 0.70
C VAL A 33 -10.05 26.16 1.26
N GLU A 34 -10.16 26.25 2.58
CA GLU A 34 -10.46 27.50 3.28
C GLU A 34 -9.19 28.32 3.55
N ASP A 35 -9.36 29.63 3.64
CA ASP A 35 -8.24 30.52 3.97
C ASP A 35 -7.76 30.28 5.41
N GLY A 36 -6.44 30.17 5.57
CA GLY A 36 -5.75 29.85 6.82
C GLY A 36 -5.37 28.37 7.01
N ALA A 37 -5.81 27.47 6.13
CA ALA A 37 -5.32 26.10 6.14
C ALA A 37 -3.81 26.04 5.85
N VAL A 38 -3.11 25.10 6.50
CA VAL A 38 -1.69 24.81 6.22
C VAL A 38 -1.61 23.51 5.44
N LEU A 39 -1.13 23.60 4.20
CA LEU A 39 -0.96 22.48 3.27
C LEU A 39 0.52 22.15 3.07
N PRO A 40 0.86 20.92 2.60
CA PRO A 40 2.23 20.63 2.19
C PRO A 40 2.64 21.50 1.01
N ALA A 41 3.95 21.62 0.77
CA ALA A 41 4.48 22.37 -0.35
C ALA A 41 3.93 21.94 -1.72
N THR A 42 3.51 20.67 -1.84
CA THR A 42 3.00 20.09 -3.08
C THR A 42 1.73 19.28 -2.86
N VAL A 43 0.70 19.57 -3.66
CA VAL A 43 -0.57 18.85 -3.71
C VAL A 43 -0.82 18.34 -5.13
N GLU A 44 -1.14 17.05 -5.28
CA GLU A 44 -1.45 16.45 -6.58
C GLU A 44 -2.95 16.17 -6.71
N LEU A 45 -3.60 16.76 -7.71
CA LEU A 45 -5.02 16.61 -8.00
C LEU A 45 -5.19 16.04 -9.40
N ARG A 46 -5.86 14.89 -9.54
CA ARG A 46 -6.01 14.18 -10.81
C ARG A 46 -7.48 14.05 -11.17
N GLY A 47 -7.95 14.88 -12.11
CA GLY A 47 -9.38 15.00 -12.43
C GLY A 47 -10.25 15.34 -11.23
N THR A 48 -9.66 15.96 -10.21
CA THR A 48 -10.37 16.51 -9.05
C THR A 48 -10.60 17.99 -9.31
N GLU A 49 -11.81 18.45 -9.02
CA GLU A 49 -12.17 19.87 -9.11
C GLU A 49 -11.60 20.61 -7.89
N LEU A 50 -10.75 21.62 -8.12
CA LEU A 50 -10.17 22.42 -7.04
C LEU A 50 -11.02 23.68 -6.81
N TYR A 51 -11.39 23.93 -5.56
CA TYR A 51 -12.08 25.13 -5.12
C TYR A 51 -11.19 25.92 -4.13
N GLY A 52 -10.95 27.19 -4.45
CA GLY A 52 -10.18 28.09 -3.61
C GLY A 52 -10.96 28.63 -2.41
N PRO A 53 -10.31 29.45 -1.56
CA PRO A 53 -10.94 30.04 -0.38
C PRO A 53 -12.15 30.94 -0.65
N ASP A 54 -12.26 31.47 -1.86
CA ASP A 54 -13.39 32.27 -2.35
C ASP A 54 -14.54 31.41 -2.90
N GLY A 55 -14.43 30.09 -2.81
CA GLY A 55 -15.40 29.13 -3.34
C GLY A 55 -15.39 29.01 -4.86
N ARG A 56 -14.44 29.63 -5.57
CA ARG A 56 -14.36 29.54 -7.03
C ARG A 56 -13.53 28.34 -7.45
N ARG A 57 -13.95 27.73 -8.56
CA ARG A 57 -13.21 26.66 -9.23
C ARG A 57 -11.91 27.20 -9.83
N ILE A 58 -10.84 26.44 -9.65
CA ILE A 58 -9.51 26.73 -10.16
C ILE A 58 -9.16 25.65 -11.19
N ASP A 59 -9.00 26.04 -12.45
CA ASP A 59 -8.81 25.10 -13.55
C ASP A 59 -7.33 24.73 -13.81
N ALA A 60 -6.39 25.58 -13.39
CA ALA A 60 -4.95 25.30 -13.41
C ALA A 60 -4.19 26.27 -12.49
N GLY A 61 -3.17 25.78 -11.78
CA GLY A 61 -2.13 26.65 -11.21
C GLY A 61 -1.75 26.42 -9.75
N THR A 62 -0.83 27.27 -9.28
CA THR A 62 -0.33 27.32 -7.90
C THR A 62 -1.34 28.03 -7.00
N LEU A 63 -1.69 27.43 -5.86
CA LEU A 63 -2.59 28.03 -4.87
C LEU A 63 -1.75 28.76 -3.80
N ARG A 64 -1.82 30.08 -3.77
CA ARG A 64 -1.17 30.87 -2.70
C ARG A 64 -2.15 31.02 -1.53
N LEU A 65 -1.82 30.40 -0.41
CA LEU A 65 -2.56 30.55 0.85
C LEU A 65 -1.88 31.60 1.72
N ALA A 66 -2.61 32.24 2.63
CA ALA A 66 -2.06 33.26 3.53
C ALA A 66 -0.92 32.72 4.43
N ALA A 67 -0.92 31.41 4.72
CA ALA A 67 0.10 30.74 5.52
C ALA A 67 1.36 30.30 4.73
N GLY A 68 1.44 30.61 3.42
CA GLY A 68 2.56 30.24 2.54
C GLY A 68 2.12 29.87 1.13
N SER A 69 3.05 29.81 0.18
CA SER A 69 2.74 29.36 -1.18
C SER A 69 2.70 27.83 -1.27
N THR A 70 1.56 27.25 -1.65
CA THR A 70 1.42 25.83 -1.95
C THR A 70 1.32 25.62 -3.46
N THR A 71 2.19 24.78 -4.03
CA THR A 71 2.06 24.43 -5.44
C THR A 71 1.06 23.30 -5.61
N VAL A 72 -0.02 23.56 -6.32
CA VAL A 72 -1.03 22.55 -6.65
C VAL A 72 -0.85 22.13 -8.10
N HIS A 73 -0.73 20.83 -8.34
CA HIS A 73 -0.63 20.26 -9.67
C HIS A 73 -1.97 19.63 -10.05
N LEU A 74 -2.71 20.33 -10.91
CA LEU A 74 -3.91 19.81 -11.55
C LEU A 74 -3.50 18.99 -12.79
N ARG A 75 -3.91 17.73 -12.84
CA ARG A 75 -3.61 16.80 -13.92
C ARG A 75 -4.91 16.19 -14.48
N PRO A 76 -5.02 15.95 -15.79
CA PRO A 76 -6.12 15.16 -16.36
C PRO A 76 -6.14 13.75 -15.75
N VAL A 77 -7.29 13.07 -15.79
CA VAL A 77 -7.38 11.66 -15.40
C VAL A 77 -6.65 10.80 -16.45
N GLY A 78 -5.35 10.63 -16.27
CA GLY A 78 -4.54 9.64 -17.02
C GLY A 78 -4.56 8.24 -16.39
N THR A 79 -5.29 8.06 -15.30
CA THR A 79 -5.38 6.79 -14.55
C THR A 79 -6.54 5.94 -15.07
N SER A 80 -6.29 4.66 -15.33
CA SER A 80 -7.34 3.72 -15.74
C SER A 80 -8.42 3.59 -14.66
N THR A 81 -9.67 3.34 -15.06
CA THR A 81 -10.79 3.01 -14.15
C THR A 81 -10.45 1.87 -13.19
N LEU A 82 -9.58 0.94 -13.62
CA LEU A 82 -9.02 -0.12 -12.78
C LEU A 82 -8.14 0.44 -11.66
N SER A 83 -7.30 1.43 -11.94
CA SER A 83 -6.49 2.10 -10.91
C SER A 83 -7.37 2.81 -9.89
N LEU A 84 -8.39 3.54 -10.33
CA LEU A 84 -9.35 4.20 -9.43
C LEU A 84 -10.07 3.20 -8.53
N THR A 85 -10.61 2.12 -9.11
CA THR A 85 -11.32 1.07 -8.36
C THR A 85 -10.43 0.39 -7.34
N LEU A 86 -9.19 0.07 -7.71
CA LEU A 86 -8.22 -0.51 -6.79
C LEU A 86 -7.91 0.44 -5.65
N THR A 87 -7.72 1.72 -5.96
CA THR A 87 -7.43 2.72 -4.94
C THR A 87 -8.60 2.81 -3.96
N ARG A 88 -9.85 2.83 -4.44
CA ARG A 88 -11.05 2.91 -3.60
C ARG A 88 -11.23 1.66 -2.73
N ALA A 89 -10.86 0.49 -3.25
CA ALA A 89 -11.00 -0.77 -2.54
C ALA A 89 -9.83 -1.10 -1.57
N VAL A 90 -8.64 -0.53 -1.78
CA VAL A 90 -7.43 -0.87 -1.00
C VAL A 90 -7.17 0.09 0.16
N LEU A 91 -7.95 1.16 0.29
CA LEU A 91 -7.86 2.09 1.41
C LEU A 91 -8.66 1.70 2.69
N PRO A 92 -8.65 0.44 3.20
CA PRO A 92 -8.83 0.19 4.63
C PRO A 92 -7.50 -0.23 5.29
N PHE A 93 -7.15 0.52 6.35
CA PHE A 93 -5.81 0.62 6.95
C PHE A 93 -5.32 -0.59 7.78
N SER A 94 -6.11 -1.66 7.91
CA SER A 94 -5.71 -2.81 8.73
C SER A 94 -4.78 -3.75 7.94
N ARG A 95 -3.47 -3.56 8.11
CA ARG A 95 -2.45 -4.57 7.77
C ARG A 95 -1.91 -5.17 9.06
N PHE A 96 -1.53 -6.44 9.01
CA PHE A 96 -0.87 -7.07 10.14
C PHE A 96 0.62 -6.71 10.14
N THR A 97 1.21 -6.63 11.30
CA THR A 97 2.66 -6.58 11.48
C THR A 97 2.96 -7.39 12.73
N PRO A 98 3.92 -8.33 12.68
CA PRO A 98 4.34 -9.05 13.88
C PRO A 98 4.96 -8.10 14.91
N GLY A 99 4.85 -8.42 16.20
CA GLY A 99 5.54 -7.73 17.29
C GLY A 99 7.06 -7.63 17.07
N ALA A 100 7.72 -6.62 17.64
CA ALA A 100 9.17 -6.42 17.48
C ALA A 100 10.00 -7.59 18.05
N GLU A 101 9.48 -8.27 19.06
CA GLU A 101 10.09 -9.41 19.74
C GLU A 101 9.99 -10.72 18.94
N ARG A 102 9.13 -10.78 17.91
CA ARG A 102 8.83 -12.01 17.17
C ARG A 102 9.88 -12.36 16.13
N SER A 103 10.25 -13.63 16.07
CA SER A 103 11.10 -14.16 15.00
C SER A 103 10.29 -14.47 13.75
N VAL A 104 10.98 -14.66 12.62
CA VAL A 104 10.34 -15.14 11.40
C VAL A 104 9.81 -16.58 11.55
N ALA A 105 10.46 -17.39 12.40
CA ALA A 105 10.05 -18.76 12.69
C ALA A 105 8.65 -18.82 13.35
N ASP A 106 8.28 -17.80 14.13
CA ASP A 106 6.94 -17.70 14.74
C ASP A 106 5.82 -17.60 13.69
N LEU A 107 6.16 -17.27 12.44
CA LEU A 107 5.23 -17.11 11.33
C LEU A 107 5.15 -18.37 10.44
N GLU A 108 5.99 -19.38 10.65
CA GLU A 108 5.99 -20.61 9.85
C GLU A 108 4.69 -21.39 9.98
N ALA A 109 4.09 -21.40 11.17
CA ALA A 109 2.82 -22.08 11.43
C ALA A 109 1.62 -21.37 10.78
N TRP A 110 1.83 -20.22 10.12
CA TRP A 110 0.74 -19.50 9.47
C TRP A 110 0.16 -20.28 8.29
N ALA A 111 -1.17 -20.27 8.20
CA ALA A 111 -1.90 -20.66 7.01
C ALA A 111 -3.13 -19.75 6.81
N PRO A 112 -3.51 -19.42 5.57
CA PRO A 112 -4.65 -18.55 5.27
C PRO A 112 -5.99 -19.17 5.65
N GLY A 113 -6.05 -20.48 5.93
CA GLY A 113 -7.32 -21.19 6.05
C GLY A 113 -8.03 -21.22 4.70
N LEU A 114 -9.35 -21.08 4.67
CA LEU A 114 -10.16 -21.04 3.44
C LEU A 114 -10.08 -22.33 2.59
N GLY A 115 -9.79 -23.48 3.22
CA GLY A 115 -9.59 -24.75 2.51
C GLY A 115 -8.38 -24.73 1.59
N MET A 116 -7.32 -24.01 1.99
CA MET A 116 -6.04 -23.97 1.29
C MET A 116 -5.00 -24.77 2.08
N ASP A 117 -4.27 -25.61 1.37
CA ASP A 117 -3.21 -26.44 1.89
C ASP A 117 -1.85 -25.80 1.59
N ALA A 118 -0.88 -26.03 2.47
CA ALA A 118 0.50 -25.60 2.27
C ALA A 118 1.10 -26.30 1.05
N VAL A 119 1.84 -25.55 0.24
CA VAL A 119 2.54 -26.06 -0.95
C VAL A 119 4.01 -25.70 -0.80
N PRO A 120 4.94 -26.63 -1.09
CA PRO A 120 6.35 -26.31 -1.12
C PRO A 120 6.62 -25.16 -2.11
N VAL A 121 7.41 -24.19 -1.66
CA VAL A 121 7.88 -23.09 -2.50
C VAL A 121 9.32 -23.41 -2.89
N GLU A 122 9.63 -23.35 -4.19
CA GLU A 122 10.99 -23.52 -4.72
C GLU A 122 11.94 -22.34 -4.40
N ALA A 123 11.65 -21.56 -3.36
CA ALA A 123 12.48 -20.43 -2.99
C ALA A 123 13.70 -20.92 -2.19
N THR A 124 14.90 -20.64 -2.71
CA THR A 124 16.12 -20.71 -1.90
C THR A 124 16.09 -19.60 -0.86
N ARG A 125 16.67 -19.83 0.34
CA ARG A 125 16.71 -18.83 1.44
C ARG A 125 17.19 -17.43 1.01
N ASP A 126 17.97 -17.36 -0.07
CA ASP A 126 18.60 -16.13 -0.55
C ASP A 126 17.82 -15.43 -1.68
N GLU A 127 16.69 -15.99 -2.14
CA GLU A 127 15.87 -15.38 -3.19
C GLU A 127 14.41 -15.39 -2.79
N LEU A 128 13.85 -14.19 -2.60
CA LEU A 128 12.44 -13.98 -2.34
C LEU A 128 11.75 -13.45 -3.58
N VAL A 129 10.65 -14.08 -3.96
CA VAL A 129 9.80 -13.58 -5.03
C VAL A 129 8.62 -12.84 -4.40
N ILE A 130 8.42 -11.58 -4.79
CA ILE A 130 7.26 -10.78 -4.43
C ILE A 130 6.44 -10.48 -5.68
N GLY A 131 5.20 -10.95 -5.68
CA GLY A 131 4.20 -10.82 -6.73
C GLY A 131 4.47 -11.58 -8.01
N GLY A 132 5.47 -12.48 -8.05
CA GLY A 132 6.06 -12.94 -9.32
C GLY A 132 6.63 -11.78 -10.17
N LEU A 133 6.87 -10.64 -9.52
CA LEU A 133 7.09 -9.33 -10.13
C LEU A 133 8.45 -8.76 -9.74
N ILE A 134 8.84 -8.96 -8.48
CA ILE A 134 10.08 -8.46 -7.88
C ILE A 134 10.82 -9.68 -7.36
N ARG A 135 12.05 -9.87 -7.81
CA ARG A 135 12.99 -10.84 -7.24
C ARG A 135 13.93 -10.09 -6.31
N LEU A 136 13.85 -10.38 -5.02
CA LEU A 136 14.76 -9.86 -4.02
C LEU A 136 15.81 -10.93 -3.75
N ARG A 137 17.06 -10.65 -4.13
CA ARG A 137 18.19 -11.46 -3.70
C ARG A 137 18.70 -10.90 -2.38
N VAL A 138 18.61 -11.71 -1.33
CA VAL A 138 19.07 -11.36 0.00
C VAL A 138 20.54 -11.73 0.12
N VAL A 139 21.40 -10.72 0.22
CA VAL A 139 22.87 -10.87 0.39
C VAL A 139 23.40 -10.01 1.54
N SER A 140 22.51 -9.46 2.35
CA SER A 140 22.86 -8.55 3.44
C SER A 140 22.87 -9.28 4.79
N ASP A 141 23.89 -8.98 5.58
CA ASP A 141 24.01 -9.27 7.01
C ASP A 141 22.91 -8.63 7.88
N ARG A 142 22.21 -7.62 7.35
CA ARG A 142 21.10 -6.94 8.04
C ARG A 142 19.81 -7.76 8.06
N VAL A 143 19.74 -8.88 7.33
CA VAL A 143 18.56 -9.75 7.31
C VAL A 143 18.61 -10.75 8.46
N LEU A 144 17.67 -10.59 9.40
CA LEU A 144 17.52 -11.49 10.56
C LEU A 144 16.74 -12.76 10.21
N GLY A 145 15.92 -12.73 9.16
CA GLY A 145 15.22 -13.91 8.68
C GLY A 145 14.31 -13.66 7.49
N THR A 146 14.01 -14.74 6.79
CA THR A 146 13.16 -14.77 5.60
C THR A 146 12.18 -15.94 5.67
N LEU A 147 10.95 -15.72 5.24
CA LEU A 147 9.93 -16.77 5.09
C LEU A 147 9.23 -16.59 3.75
N GLN A 148 9.02 -17.68 3.02
CA GLN A 148 8.15 -17.68 1.87
C GLN A 148 7.29 -18.95 1.86
N HIS A 149 5.99 -18.80 2.14
CA HIS A 149 5.03 -19.89 2.25
C HIS A 149 3.92 -19.79 1.22
N GLY A 150 3.79 -20.84 0.41
CA GLY A 150 2.80 -20.98 -0.63
C GLY A 150 1.61 -21.79 -0.17
N PHE A 151 0.42 -21.42 -0.63
CA PHE A 151 -0.83 -22.09 -0.31
C PHE A 151 -1.68 -22.26 -1.56
N ARG A 152 -2.40 -23.37 -1.64
CA ARG A 152 -3.31 -23.66 -2.75
C ARG A 152 -4.60 -24.28 -2.24
N GLY A 153 -5.72 -23.80 -2.76
CA GLY A 153 -7.03 -24.40 -2.55
C GLY A 153 -7.89 -24.30 -3.81
N ALA A 154 -9.13 -24.77 -3.72
CA ALA A 154 -10.06 -24.78 -4.86
C ALA A 154 -10.30 -23.39 -5.45
N ARG A 155 -10.31 -22.34 -4.61
CA ARG A 155 -10.56 -20.96 -5.04
C ARG A 155 -9.34 -20.28 -5.68
N GLY A 156 -8.13 -20.78 -5.42
CA GLY A 156 -6.91 -20.13 -5.92
C GLY A 156 -5.66 -20.45 -5.13
N LYS A 157 -4.67 -19.58 -5.26
CA LYS A 157 -3.37 -19.63 -4.61
C LYS A 157 -3.14 -18.38 -3.78
N ALA A 158 -2.40 -18.55 -2.69
CA ALA A 158 -1.87 -17.45 -1.90
C ALA A 158 -0.39 -17.68 -1.64
N MET A 159 0.38 -16.60 -1.52
CA MET A 159 1.78 -16.64 -1.10
C MET A 159 1.95 -15.61 0.01
N LEU A 160 2.61 -15.98 1.10
CA LEU A 160 3.10 -15.04 2.09
C LEU A 160 4.62 -15.00 2.00
N THR A 161 5.15 -13.80 1.85
CA THR A 161 6.59 -13.52 1.93
C THR A 161 6.82 -12.59 3.12
N VAL A 162 7.77 -12.94 3.98
CA VAL A 162 8.15 -12.14 5.14
C VAL A 162 9.66 -11.97 5.17
N LEU A 163 10.09 -10.74 5.43
CA LEU A 163 11.47 -10.39 5.68
C LEU A 163 11.53 -9.60 6.99
N ARG A 164 12.42 -10.00 7.89
CA ARG A 164 12.76 -9.23 9.09
C ARG A 164 14.18 -8.70 8.97
N LEU A 165 14.33 -7.40 9.20
CA LEU A 165 15.61 -6.71 9.21
C LEU A 165 16.03 -6.38 10.65
N ASP A 166 17.30 -6.00 10.82
CA ASP A 166 17.89 -5.64 12.10
C ASP A 166 17.30 -4.35 12.72
N SER A 167 16.78 -3.46 11.89
CA SER A 167 16.38 -2.11 12.26
C SER A 167 15.25 -1.58 11.37
N VAL A 168 14.60 -0.50 11.81
CA VAL A 168 13.55 0.18 11.04
C VAL A 168 14.17 0.89 9.83
N GLU A 169 15.35 1.49 10.03
CA GLU A 169 16.12 2.22 9.02
C GLU A 169 16.49 1.30 7.86
N SER A 170 16.96 0.08 8.15
CA SER A 170 17.21 -0.94 7.11
C SER A 170 15.95 -1.28 6.31
N ALA A 171 14.79 -1.36 6.98
CA ALA A 171 13.51 -1.68 6.33
C ALA A 171 13.01 -0.54 5.44
N GLU A 172 13.19 0.71 5.86
CA GLU A 172 12.88 1.90 5.06
C GLU A 172 13.84 2.05 3.87
N GLU A 173 15.12 1.73 4.05
CA GLU A 173 16.11 1.71 2.96
C GLU A 173 15.70 0.67 1.90
N LEU A 174 15.38 -0.55 2.33
CA LEU A 174 14.88 -1.59 1.42
C LEU A 174 13.57 -1.17 0.75
N TRP A 175 12.64 -0.59 1.51
CA TRP A 175 11.37 -0.11 0.96
C TRP A 175 11.60 0.91 -0.16
N SER A 176 12.51 1.87 0.05
CA SER A 176 12.85 2.88 -0.96
C SER A 176 13.36 2.26 -2.27
N ARG A 177 14.14 1.17 -2.17
CA ARG A 177 14.62 0.41 -3.34
C ARG A 177 13.51 -0.37 -4.03
N ILE A 178 12.65 -1.04 -3.26
CA ILE A 178 11.44 -1.71 -3.77
C ILE A 178 10.58 -0.68 -4.52
N GLU A 179 10.35 0.47 -3.91
CA GLU A 179 9.56 1.54 -4.47
C GLU A 179 10.16 2.09 -5.77
N ALA A 180 11.48 2.27 -5.84
CA ALA A 180 12.16 2.72 -7.05
C ALA A 180 12.10 1.71 -8.21
N THR A 181 11.73 0.45 -7.95
CA THR A 181 11.67 -0.61 -8.96
C THR A 181 10.56 -0.33 -9.98
N LYS A 182 10.93 -0.26 -11.26
CA LYS A 182 9.95 -0.15 -12.36
C LYS A 182 9.29 -1.50 -12.59
N LEU A 183 7.96 -1.53 -12.57
CA LEU A 183 7.20 -2.71 -12.95
C LEU A 183 7.11 -2.81 -14.48
N GLU A 184 7.74 -3.82 -15.07
CA GLU A 184 7.75 -4.01 -16.53
C GLU A 184 6.48 -4.69 -17.07
N GLY A 185 5.65 -3.97 -17.85
CA GLY A 185 4.61 -4.59 -18.67
C GLY A 185 3.30 -3.81 -18.75
N ALA A 186 2.70 -3.79 -19.96
CA ALA A 186 1.57 -2.94 -20.32
C ALA A 186 0.26 -3.17 -19.54
N ASN A 187 0.09 -4.34 -18.89
CA ASN A 187 -1.16 -4.71 -18.21
C ASN A 187 -1.04 -4.68 -16.68
N ARG A 188 -0.14 -3.84 -16.14
CA ARG A 188 0.10 -3.71 -14.70
C ARG A 188 -0.57 -2.45 -14.17
N VAL A 189 -1.25 -2.59 -13.04
CA VAL A 189 -1.81 -1.46 -12.29
C VAL A 189 -1.26 -1.52 -10.88
N SER A 190 -0.68 -0.43 -10.40
CA SER A 190 -0.08 -0.41 -9.07
C SER A 190 -0.36 0.90 -8.34
N ILE A 191 -0.57 0.81 -7.03
CA ILE A 191 -0.88 1.94 -6.15
C ILE A 191 0.04 1.88 -4.95
N LYS A 192 0.80 2.94 -4.75
CA LYS A 192 1.65 3.15 -3.58
C LYS A 192 0.96 4.12 -2.65
N SER A 193 1.10 3.92 -1.35
CA SER A 193 0.65 4.90 -0.38
C SER A 193 1.44 4.78 0.92
N GLY A 194 1.62 5.91 1.59
CA GLY A 194 2.22 6.03 2.93
C GLY A 194 1.17 6.42 3.98
N LEU A 195 -0.10 6.13 3.72
CA LEU A 195 -1.19 6.37 4.68
C LEU A 195 -1.15 5.40 5.88
N GLY A 196 -1.14 5.97 7.09
CA GLY A 196 -1.10 5.24 8.35
C GLY A 196 0.33 4.92 8.78
N ASP A 197 0.49 3.91 9.64
CA ASP A 197 1.81 3.45 10.04
C ASP A 197 2.44 2.57 8.95
N GLY A 198 3.60 3.00 8.47
CA GLY A 198 4.40 2.26 7.51
C GLY A 198 4.02 2.49 6.05
N ASN A 199 4.83 1.91 5.16
CA ASN A 199 4.68 2.08 3.72
C ASN A 199 3.94 0.90 3.08
N HIS A 200 3.23 1.14 1.97
CA HIS A 200 2.52 0.06 1.28
C HIS A 200 2.39 0.24 -0.23
N TRP A 201 2.30 -0.89 -0.91
CA TRP A 201 2.25 -0.99 -2.36
C TRP A 201 1.36 -2.15 -2.77
N PHE A 202 0.26 -1.83 -3.45
CA PHE A 202 -0.59 -2.81 -4.09
C PHE A 202 -0.27 -2.90 -5.57
N VAL A 203 -0.09 -4.11 -6.10
CA VAL A 203 0.19 -4.38 -7.50
C VAL A 203 -0.80 -5.41 -8.03
N ARG A 204 -1.35 -5.16 -9.22
CA ARG A 204 -2.20 -6.10 -9.97
C ARG A 204 -1.54 -6.42 -11.30
N SER A 205 -1.49 -7.71 -11.63
CA SER A 205 -0.98 -8.22 -12.92
C SER A 205 -1.65 -9.54 -13.27
N ARG A 206 -2.29 -9.64 -14.46
CA ARG A 206 -2.80 -10.90 -15.07
C ARG A 206 -3.44 -11.89 -14.07
N GLY A 207 -4.51 -11.48 -13.39
CA GLY A 207 -5.25 -12.33 -12.43
C GLY A 207 -4.59 -12.52 -11.07
N ARG A 208 -3.46 -11.85 -10.83
CA ARG A 208 -2.75 -11.80 -9.56
C ARG A 208 -2.90 -10.44 -8.90
N ALA A 209 -2.98 -10.45 -7.59
CA ALA A 209 -2.95 -9.28 -6.73
C ALA A 209 -1.84 -9.48 -5.69
N THR A 210 -1.04 -8.44 -5.47
CA THR A 210 0.06 -8.43 -4.52
C THR A 210 -0.07 -7.21 -3.65
N MET A 211 -0.05 -7.41 -2.34
CA MET A 211 0.09 -6.33 -1.36
C MET A 211 1.47 -6.47 -0.73
N ILE A 212 2.24 -5.39 -0.73
CA ILE A 212 3.54 -5.29 -0.06
C ILE A 212 3.41 -4.17 0.96
N TRP A 213 3.93 -4.34 2.16
CA TRP A 213 4.00 -3.27 3.13
C TRP A 213 5.22 -3.41 4.03
N GLN A 214 5.69 -2.29 4.53
CA GLN A 214 6.74 -2.18 5.52
C GLN A 214 6.18 -1.51 6.77
N ARG A 215 6.47 -2.07 7.94
CA ARG A 215 6.19 -1.44 9.24
C ARG A 215 7.22 -1.91 10.26
N GLY A 216 7.88 -0.96 10.93
CA GLY A 216 9.02 -1.27 11.79
C GLY A 216 10.11 -2.02 11.01
N PRO A 217 10.77 -3.03 11.60
CA PRO A 217 11.81 -3.81 10.93
C PRO A 217 11.27 -4.85 9.92
N TRP A 218 9.95 -4.88 9.68
CA TRP A 218 9.31 -5.90 8.87
C TRP A 218 8.96 -5.40 7.48
N VAL A 219 9.27 -6.22 6.47
CA VAL A 219 8.73 -6.10 5.11
C VAL A 219 7.94 -7.36 4.82
N LEU A 220 6.67 -7.20 4.47
CA LEU A 220 5.75 -8.30 4.23
C LEU A 220 5.12 -8.17 2.86
N ALA A 221 4.87 -9.30 2.22
CA ALA A 221 4.07 -9.35 1.01
C ALA A 221 3.08 -10.50 1.03
N VAL A 222 1.87 -10.24 0.53
CA VAL A 222 0.83 -11.24 0.34
C VAL A 222 0.38 -11.20 -1.10
N GLU A 223 0.48 -12.35 -1.75
CA GLU A 223 0.04 -12.52 -3.12
C GLU A 223 -1.17 -13.42 -3.14
N THR A 224 -2.12 -13.10 -4.01
CA THR A 224 -3.26 -13.96 -4.29
C THR A 224 -3.47 -14.09 -5.78
N GLN A 225 -3.88 -15.28 -6.20
CA GLN A 225 -4.27 -15.58 -7.57
C GLN A 225 -5.52 -16.45 -7.53
N LEU A 226 -6.60 -16.03 -8.18
CA LEU A 226 -7.78 -16.90 -8.31
C LEU A 226 -7.49 -18.04 -9.30
N ALA A 227 -8.10 -19.21 -9.06
CA ALA A 227 -7.97 -20.36 -9.95
C ALA A 227 -8.58 -20.08 -11.33
N GLU A 228 -9.65 -19.29 -11.36
CA GLU A 228 -10.36 -18.91 -12.57
C GLU A 228 -9.71 -17.69 -13.25
N SER A 229 -9.23 -17.86 -14.47
CA SER A 229 -8.57 -16.81 -15.25
C SER A 229 -9.52 -15.68 -15.69
N SER A 230 -10.83 -15.94 -15.72
CA SER A 230 -11.90 -14.98 -16.05
C SER A 230 -12.44 -14.22 -14.84
N ALA A 231 -11.92 -14.44 -13.63
CA ALA A 231 -12.48 -13.84 -12.43
C ALA A 231 -12.49 -12.30 -12.49
N THR A 232 -13.61 -11.71 -12.09
CA THR A 232 -13.80 -10.26 -12.03
C THR A 232 -12.86 -9.60 -11.01
N LEU A 233 -12.64 -8.30 -11.18
CA LEU A 233 -11.86 -7.50 -10.22
C LEU A 233 -12.41 -7.63 -8.79
N VAL A 234 -13.73 -7.59 -8.63
CA VAL A 234 -14.40 -7.69 -7.34
C VAL A 234 -14.11 -9.02 -6.66
N GLN A 235 -14.18 -10.12 -7.40
CA GLN A 235 -13.86 -11.46 -6.87
C GLN A 235 -12.40 -11.57 -6.44
N GLN A 236 -11.46 -11.03 -7.22
CA GLN A 236 -10.03 -11.04 -6.89
C GLN A 236 -9.74 -10.23 -5.63
N LEU A 237 -10.35 -9.05 -5.50
CA LEU A 237 -10.23 -8.19 -4.32
C LEU A 237 -10.86 -8.83 -3.07
N GLN A 238 -12.05 -9.41 -3.20
CA GLN A 238 -12.72 -10.10 -2.11
C GLN A 238 -11.87 -11.27 -1.61
N PHE A 239 -11.28 -12.05 -2.51
CA PHE A 239 -10.39 -13.14 -2.15
C PHE A 239 -9.12 -12.63 -1.45
N ASN A 240 -8.49 -11.59 -1.99
CA ASN A 240 -7.32 -10.96 -1.35
C ASN A 240 -7.64 -10.46 0.07
N ARG A 241 -8.76 -9.75 0.25
CA ARG A 241 -9.23 -9.29 1.57
C ARG A 241 -9.51 -10.45 2.53
N GLN A 242 -10.08 -11.56 2.06
CA GLN A 242 -10.33 -12.73 2.90
C GLN A 242 -9.02 -13.37 3.39
N VAL A 243 -8.00 -13.44 2.52
CA VAL A 243 -6.66 -13.91 2.89
C VAL A 243 -6.02 -12.98 3.92
N LEU A 244 -6.03 -11.66 3.67
CA LEU A 244 -5.49 -10.65 4.60
C LEU A 244 -6.23 -10.64 5.95
N ALA A 245 -7.55 -10.73 5.97
CA ALA A 245 -8.32 -10.80 7.21
C ALA A 245 -8.07 -12.11 7.98
N SER A 246 -7.68 -13.19 7.29
CA SER A 246 -7.26 -14.43 7.94
C SER A 246 -5.86 -14.29 8.57
N LEU A 247 -4.92 -13.63 7.88
CA LEU A 247 -3.62 -13.25 8.43
C LEU A 247 -3.77 -12.43 9.69
N GLU A 248 -4.59 -11.38 9.65
CA GLU A 248 -4.79 -10.47 10.79
C GLU A 248 -5.37 -11.18 12.02
N ARG A 249 -6.30 -12.14 11.82
CA ARG A 249 -6.93 -12.86 12.94
C ARG A 249 -6.02 -13.89 13.60
N ARG A 250 -5.07 -14.46 12.86
CA ARG A 250 -4.26 -15.60 13.31
C ARG A 250 -2.89 -15.21 13.83
N LEU A 251 -2.44 -13.99 13.53
CA LEU A 251 -1.14 -13.49 13.97
C LEU A 251 -1.28 -12.48 15.13
N PRO A 252 -0.46 -12.60 16.19
CA PRO A 252 -0.42 -11.59 17.25
C PRO A 252 -0.09 -10.21 16.68
N LYS A 253 -0.84 -9.19 17.09
CA LYS A 253 -0.69 -7.81 16.59
C LYS A 253 0.51 -7.10 17.24
N TYR A 254 1.27 -6.36 16.44
CA TYR A 254 2.15 -5.28 16.94
C TYR A 254 1.33 -4.30 17.78
N ARG A 255 1.74 -4.04 19.03
CA ARG A 255 1.11 -3.03 19.89
C ARG A 255 1.95 -1.75 19.86
N GLU A 256 1.32 -0.62 19.54
CA GLU A 256 1.96 0.71 19.50
C GLU A 256 2.67 1.11 20.80
N SER A 257 2.33 0.48 21.94
CA SER A 257 2.99 0.69 23.23
C SER A 257 4.48 0.30 23.26
N GLU A 258 4.98 -0.41 22.25
CA GLU A 258 6.36 -0.91 22.16
C GLU A 258 7.30 0.04 21.39
N LEU A 259 6.81 1.23 20.99
CA LEU A 259 7.58 2.28 20.31
C LEU A 259 8.22 3.30 21.27
N LYS A 260 8.37 2.97 22.57
CA LYS A 260 8.99 3.86 23.56
C LYS A 260 10.43 3.47 23.86
#